data_AF-A0A2V8Z1N9-F1
#
_entry.id   AF-A0A2V8Z1N9-F1
#
_cell.length_a   1.000
_cell.length_b   1.000
_cell.length_c   1.000
_cell.angle_alpha   90.00
_cell.angle_beta   90.00
_cell.angle_gamma   90.00
#
_symmetry.space_group_name_H-M   'P 1'
#
loop_
_entity.id
_entity.type
_entity.pdbx_description
1 polymer ?
#
loop_
_entity_poly.entity_id
_entity_poly.type
_entity_poly.pdbx_seq_one_letter_code
_entity_poly.pdbx_strand_id
1 'polypeptide(L)'
;MGSCRTALEPGETLSLHLLFGRVYDFWQIKAADLGFSCCIGDAYSLLRDGIEFTAHAHKIFNEPVVTKAWAEKMQGKTQTGAYDKIFTHNKKKNLFPDKFGLKQLHMYYAKLSEIGTHSNTPSLGKSFKDASTPTTVSWGFHYFETDPRKIAVFLFSMLVISTDIEETFFGCYKTRLNLDYELVEMRNKFNQIKERKRVFLKAKYKIGVIKQRRSASAVTLLLMFPLSGAQALNLTLGDAPPAYQGR
;
A
#
# COMPACT_ATOMS: atom_id res chain seq x y z
N MET A 1 -11.39 -10.16 -25.30
CA MET A 1 -10.96 -11.58 -25.34
C MET A 1 -9.60 -11.67 -24.69
N GLY A 2 -9.52 -12.10 -23.44
CA GLY A 2 -8.25 -12.22 -22.71
C GLY A 2 -7.69 -13.64 -22.90
N SER A 3 -6.57 -13.75 -23.61
CA SER A 3 -5.85 -15.01 -23.75
C SER A 3 -5.44 -15.52 -22.36
N CYS A 4 -6.00 -16.65 -21.95
CA CYS A 4 -5.62 -17.34 -20.73
C CYS A 4 -4.24 -17.97 -20.96
N ARG A 5 -3.17 -17.24 -20.64
CA ARG A 5 -1.79 -17.72 -20.84
C ARG A 5 -1.50 -18.89 -19.91
N THR A 6 -1.27 -20.07 -20.49
CA THR A 6 -1.03 -21.33 -19.77
C THR A 6 0.46 -21.68 -19.63
N ALA A 7 1.38 -20.97 -20.27
CA ALA A 7 2.82 -21.17 -20.08
C ALA A 7 3.56 -19.81 -20.09
N LEU A 8 4.24 -19.49 -18.99
CA LEU A 8 5.26 -18.43 -18.91
C LEU A 8 6.61 -19.08 -19.25
N GLU A 9 7.49 -18.37 -19.97
CA GLU A 9 8.85 -18.86 -20.23
C GLU A 9 9.62 -19.03 -18.90
N PRO A 10 10.54 -20.00 -18.76
CA PRO A 10 11.21 -20.30 -17.50
C PRO A 10 11.82 -19.08 -16.79
N GLY A 11 12.45 -18.17 -17.55
CA GLY A 11 13.03 -16.93 -17.03
C GLY A 11 12.02 -15.86 -16.59
N GLU A 12 10.81 -15.88 -17.14
CA GLU A 12 9.71 -15.00 -16.77
C GLU A 12 9.05 -15.48 -15.46
N THR A 13 8.88 -16.79 -15.33
CA THR A 13 8.41 -17.43 -14.09
C THR A 13 9.35 -17.17 -12.91
N LEU A 14 10.66 -17.24 -13.12
CA LEU A 14 11.64 -16.97 -12.07
C LEU A 14 11.58 -15.50 -11.62
N SER A 15 11.53 -14.57 -12.56
CA SER A 15 11.48 -13.13 -12.25
C SER A 15 10.19 -12.75 -11.52
N LEU A 16 9.06 -13.31 -11.94
CA LEU A 16 7.78 -13.12 -11.25
C LEU A 16 7.78 -13.75 -9.86
N HIS A 17 8.28 -14.98 -9.72
CA HIS A 17 8.39 -15.64 -8.41
C HIS A 17 9.28 -14.84 -7.45
N LEU A 18 10.42 -14.33 -7.92
CA LEU A 18 11.29 -13.47 -7.12
C LEU A 18 10.61 -12.15 -6.74
N LEU A 19 9.85 -11.54 -7.65
CA LEU A 19 9.13 -10.30 -7.36
C LEU A 19 7.98 -10.51 -6.37
N PHE A 20 7.16 -11.55 -6.55
CA PHE A 20 6.08 -11.87 -5.61
C PHE A 20 6.62 -12.29 -4.24
N GLY A 21 7.66 -13.12 -4.21
CA GLY A 21 8.36 -13.50 -2.97
C GLY A 21 8.96 -12.29 -2.27
N ARG A 22 9.58 -11.37 -3.02
CA ARG A 22 10.07 -10.11 -2.45
C ARG A 22 8.97 -9.23 -1.88
N VAL A 23 7.84 -9.09 -2.57
CA VAL A 23 6.69 -8.33 -2.04
C VAL A 23 6.19 -8.96 -0.74
N TYR A 24 6.08 -10.29 -0.69
CA TYR A 24 5.71 -11.03 0.51
C TYR A 24 6.70 -10.78 1.67
N ASP A 25 8.00 -10.91 1.45
CA ASP A 25 9.03 -10.71 2.48
C ASP A 25 9.09 -9.27 3.01
N PHE A 26 9.02 -8.28 2.11
CA PHE A 26 9.05 -6.87 2.49
C PHE A 26 7.80 -6.46 3.26
N TRP A 27 6.64 -6.93 2.80
CA TRP A 27 5.36 -6.50 3.32
C TRP A 27 4.98 -7.22 4.61
N GLN A 28 5.05 -8.54 4.62
CA GLN A 28 4.42 -9.37 5.64
C GLN A 28 5.30 -9.58 6.87
N ILE A 29 6.62 -9.62 6.69
CA ILE A 29 7.56 -9.83 7.80
C ILE A 29 8.11 -8.46 8.22
N LYS A 30 8.79 -7.74 7.33
CA LYS A 30 9.58 -6.57 7.74
C LYS A 30 8.76 -5.34 8.06
N ALA A 31 7.80 -4.96 7.20
CA ALA A 31 6.99 -3.77 7.44
C ALA A 31 6.01 -3.97 8.60
N ALA A 32 5.45 -5.17 8.75
CA ALA A 32 4.58 -5.51 9.87
C ALA A 32 5.33 -5.51 11.21
N ASP A 33 6.50 -6.15 11.28
CA ASP A 33 7.32 -6.17 12.49
C ASP A 33 7.70 -4.76 12.94
N LEU A 34 8.20 -3.93 12.01
CA LEU A 34 8.53 -2.54 12.30
C LEU A 34 7.30 -1.72 12.70
N GLY A 35 6.15 -1.98 12.07
CA GLY A 35 4.88 -1.35 12.44
C GLY A 35 4.43 -1.69 13.85
N PHE A 36 4.55 -2.96 14.26
CA PHE A 36 4.23 -3.41 15.61
C PHE A 36 5.26 -2.96 16.65
N SER A 37 6.52 -2.79 16.26
CA SER A 37 7.55 -2.16 17.09
C SER A 37 7.44 -0.63 17.15
N CYS A 38 6.41 -0.02 16.56
CA CYS A 38 6.20 1.44 16.51
C CYS A 38 7.23 2.24 15.71
N CYS A 39 8.02 1.58 14.85
CA CYS A 39 8.98 2.19 13.91
C CYS A 39 8.27 2.64 12.62
N ILE A 40 7.33 3.58 12.74
CA ILE A 40 6.40 3.95 11.65
C ILE A 40 7.13 4.51 10.41
N GLY A 41 8.18 5.31 10.61
CA GLY A 41 8.92 5.93 9.50
C GLY A 41 9.54 4.90 8.54
N ASP A 42 10.24 3.92 9.12
CA ASP A 42 10.91 2.87 8.32
C ASP A 42 9.89 1.89 7.74
N ALA A 43 8.82 1.60 8.47
CA ALA A 43 7.72 0.79 7.94
C ALA A 43 7.06 1.45 6.72
N TYR A 44 6.90 2.79 6.69
CA TYR A 44 6.41 3.50 5.50
C TYR A 44 7.34 3.36 4.29
N SER A 45 8.65 3.47 4.50
CA SER A 45 9.64 3.31 3.43
C SER A 45 9.57 1.91 2.82
N LEU A 46 9.46 0.87 3.65
CA LEU A 46 9.28 -0.50 3.17
C LEU A 46 7.94 -0.73 2.46
N LEU A 47 6.86 -0.11 2.95
CA LEU A 47 5.55 -0.19 2.30
C LEU A 47 5.56 0.45 0.91
N ARG A 48 6.23 1.59 0.76
CA ARG A 48 6.42 2.25 -0.54
C ARG A 48 7.12 1.32 -1.52
N ASP A 49 8.23 0.72 -1.08
CA ASP A 49 9.01 -0.17 -1.93
C ASP A 49 8.20 -1.42 -2.31
N GLY A 50 7.39 -1.97 -1.39
CA GLY A 50 6.46 -3.06 -1.68
C GLY A 50 5.42 -2.72 -2.76
N ILE A 51 4.88 -1.51 -2.76
CA ILE A 51 3.98 -1.03 -3.82
C ILE A 51 4.71 -0.95 -5.18
N GLU A 52 5.95 -0.45 -5.18
CA GLU A 52 6.76 -0.35 -6.39
C GLU A 52 7.08 -1.73 -6.99
N PHE A 53 7.46 -2.69 -6.16
CA PHE A 53 7.67 -4.08 -6.60
C PHE A 53 6.37 -4.73 -7.12
N THR A 54 5.23 -4.43 -6.50
CA THR A 54 3.91 -4.90 -6.97
C THR A 54 3.61 -4.37 -8.38
N ALA A 55 3.87 -3.08 -8.62
CA ALA A 55 3.68 -2.48 -9.94
C ALA A 55 4.65 -3.08 -10.99
N HIS A 56 5.91 -3.33 -10.62
CA HIS A 56 6.88 -4.01 -11.48
C HIS A 56 6.43 -5.43 -11.84
N ALA A 57 5.98 -6.22 -10.85
CA ALA A 57 5.49 -7.57 -11.05
C ALA A 57 4.28 -7.59 -12.00
N HIS A 58 3.30 -6.71 -11.76
CA HIS A 58 2.13 -6.58 -12.62
C HIS A 58 2.50 -6.17 -14.05
N LYS A 59 3.47 -5.27 -14.22
CA LYS A 59 3.95 -4.85 -15.55
C LYS A 59 4.61 -6.02 -16.29
N ILE A 60 5.50 -6.76 -15.64
CA ILE A 60 6.17 -7.94 -16.20
C ILE A 60 5.17 -9.05 -16.53
N PHE A 61 4.16 -9.26 -15.67
CA PHE A 61 3.12 -10.24 -15.91
C PHE A 61 2.32 -9.95 -17.19
N ASN A 62 1.99 -8.68 -17.44
CA ASN A 62 1.27 -8.27 -18.65
C ASN A 62 2.17 -8.19 -19.89
N GLU A 63 3.41 -7.71 -19.73
CA GLU A 63 4.39 -7.49 -20.80
C GLU A 63 5.70 -8.23 -20.52
N PRO A 64 5.77 -9.55 -20.78
CA PRO A 64 6.92 -10.35 -20.36
C PRO A 64 8.24 -9.97 -21.04
N VAL A 65 8.17 -9.30 -22.19
CA VAL A 65 9.34 -8.75 -22.90
C VAL A 65 10.14 -7.78 -22.01
N VAL A 66 9.49 -7.10 -21.05
CA VAL A 66 10.17 -6.17 -20.13
C VAL A 66 10.97 -6.87 -19.03
N THR A 67 10.83 -8.20 -18.88
CA THR A 67 11.57 -9.00 -17.89
C THR A 67 13.08 -8.86 -18.07
N LYS A 68 13.55 -8.89 -19.33
CA LYS A 68 14.97 -8.75 -19.63
C LYS A 68 15.53 -7.41 -19.15
N ALA A 69 14.82 -6.32 -19.42
CA ALA A 69 15.21 -4.99 -18.94
C ALA A 69 15.22 -4.88 -17.42
N TRP A 70 14.33 -5.61 -16.72
CA TRP A 70 14.33 -5.69 -15.27
C TRP A 70 15.50 -6.50 -14.70
N ALA A 71 15.81 -7.66 -15.31
CA ALA A 71 16.88 -8.56 -14.88
C ALA A 71 18.28 -7.97 -15.12
N GLU A 72 18.46 -7.23 -16.22
CA GLU A 72 19.76 -6.71 -16.65
C GLU A 72 20.06 -5.29 -16.12
N LYS A 73 19.23 -4.74 -15.23
CA LYS A 73 19.29 -3.32 -14.81
C LYS A 73 20.64 -2.84 -14.24
N MET A 74 21.49 -3.76 -13.78
CA MET A 74 22.82 -3.48 -13.21
C MET A 74 24.00 -3.86 -14.15
N GLN A 75 23.73 -4.31 -15.38
CA GLN A 75 24.77 -4.86 -16.26
C GLN A 75 25.48 -3.83 -17.14
N GLY A 76 25.02 -2.57 -17.17
CA GLY A 76 25.66 -1.51 -17.92
C GLY A 76 24.76 -0.29 -18.16
N LYS A 77 25.36 0.83 -18.60
CA LYS A 77 24.64 2.10 -18.81
C LYS A 77 23.47 1.98 -19.80
N THR A 78 23.63 1.18 -20.85
CA THR A 78 22.58 0.97 -21.87
C THR A 78 21.40 0.19 -21.31
N GLN A 79 21.66 -0.82 -20.48
CA GLN A 79 20.65 -1.63 -19.82
C GLN A 79 19.94 -0.85 -18.70
N THR A 80 20.67 -0.02 -17.95
CA THR A 80 20.08 0.92 -17.00
C THR A 80 19.15 1.93 -17.69
N GLY A 81 19.55 2.47 -18.84
CA GLY A 81 18.67 3.36 -19.63
C GLY A 81 17.41 2.68 -20.15
N ALA A 82 17.49 1.40 -20.53
CA ALA A 82 16.32 0.61 -20.92
C ALA A 82 15.37 0.37 -19.74
N TYR A 83 15.92 0.06 -18.55
CA TYR A 83 15.16 -0.01 -17.31
C TYR A 83 14.48 1.31 -16.99
N ASP A 84 15.22 2.43 -17.03
CA ASP A 84 14.70 3.74 -16.65
C ASP A 84 13.57 4.18 -17.57
N LYS A 85 13.68 3.93 -18.87
CA LYS A 85 12.63 4.25 -19.84
C LYS A 85 11.30 3.55 -19.52
N ILE A 86 11.37 2.32 -19.01
CA ILE A 86 10.20 1.47 -18.76
C ILE A 86 9.66 1.68 -17.33
N PHE A 87 10.54 1.68 -16.34
CA PHE A 87 10.19 1.60 -14.91
C PHE A 87 10.37 2.90 -14.12
N THR A 88 11.21 3.81 -14.59
CA THR A 88 11.54 5.06 -13.86
C THR A 88 10.80 6.27 -14.45
N HIS A 89 10.77 6.40 -15.77
CA HIS A 89 10.13 7.52 -16.46
C HIS A 89 8.61 7.33 -16.55
N ASN A 90 7.86 8.43 -16.34
CA ASN A 90 6.40 8.46 -16.43
C ASN A 90 5.71 7.31 -15.66
N LYS A 91 6.17 7.02 -14.44
CA LYS A 91 5.67 5.90 -13.59
C LYS A 91 4.15 5.80 -13.57
N LYS A 92 3.44 6.92 -13.39
CA LYS A 92 1.97 6.96 -13.39
C LYS A 92 1.34 6.32 -14.62
N LYS A 93 1.87 6.58 -15.83
CA LYS A 93 1.32 6.06 -17.09
C LYS A 93 1.83 4.66 -17.40
N ASN A 94 3.10 4.38 -17.10
CA ASN A 94 3.76 3.15 -17.51
C ASN A 94 3.54 1.98 -16.53
N LEU A 95 3.55 2.28 -15.22
CA LEU A 95 3.50 1.29 -14.14
C LEU A 95 2.13 1.20 -13.47
N PHE A 96 1.38 2.30 -13.46
CA PHE A 96 0.09 2.38 -12.76
C PHE A 96 -1.09 2.64 -13.71
N PRO A 97 -1.38 1.74 -14.67
CA PRO A 97 -2.57 1.84 -15.49
C PRO A 97 -3.84 1.84 -14.61
N ASP A 98 -4.92 2.47 -15.07
CA ASP A 98 -6.22 2.50 -14.37
C ASP A 98 -6.96 1.15 -14.51
N LYS A 99 -6.31 0.08 -14.06
CA LYS A 99 -6.81 -1.31 -14.05
C LYS A 99 -6.38 -1.97 -12.75
N PHE A 100 -7.18 -2.93 -12.26
CA PHE A 100 -6.88 -3.77 -11.08
C PHE A 100 -6.46 -3.01 -9.80
N GLY A 101 -6.94 -1.78 -9.59
CA GLY A 101 -6.65 -1.01 -8.37
C GLY A 101 -5.29 -0.29 -8.35
N LEU A 102 -4.48 -0.39 -9.41
CA LEU A 102 -3.14 0.23 -9.45
C LEU A 102 -3.15 1.77 -9.32
N LYS A 103 -4.25 2.43 -9.67
CA LYS A 103 -4.41 3.88 -9.45
C LYS A 103 -4.40 4.25 -7.96
N GLN A 104 -5.04 3.44 -7.11
CA GLN A 104 -5.04 3.65 -5.67
C GLN A 104 -3.65 3.38 -5.09
N LEU A 105 -2.99 2.32 -5.56
CA LEU A 105 -1.60 2.05 -5.22
C LEU A 105 -0.66 3.21 -5.59
N HIS A 106 -0.85 3.86 -6.74
CA HIS A 106 -0.08 5.06 -7.10
C HIS A 106 -0.34 6.23 -6.14
N MET A 107 -1.60 6.46 -5.73
CA MET A 107 -1.92 7.49 -4.75
C MET A 107 -1.24 7.23 -3.40
N TYR A 108 -1.19 5.96 -2.96
CA TYR A 108 -0.46 5.58 -1.76
C TYR A 108 1.04 5.74 -1.95
N TYR A 109 1.61 5.26 -3.06
CA TYR A 109 3.03 5.42 -3.38
C TYR A 109 3.47 6.88 -3.34
N ALA A 110 2.71 7.79 -3.97
CA ALA A 110 3.03 9.22 -3.98
C ALA A 110 3.04 9.80 -2.56
N LYS A 111 2.02 9.49 -1.75
CA LYS A 111 1.93 9.96 -0.36
C LYS A 111 3.02 9.37 0.52
N LEU A 112 3.32 8.09 0.37
CA LEU A 112 4.41 7.44 1.10
C LEU A 112 5.78 7.96 0.68
N SER A 113 5.94 8.39 -0.57
CA SER A 113 7.17 9.04 -1.02
C SER A 113 7.33 10.44 -0.41
N GLU A 114 6.25 11.15 -0.14
CA GLU A 114 6.28 12.44 0.57
C GLU A 114 6.52 12.28 2.08
N ILE A 115 5.96 11.22 2.68
CA ILE A 115 5.98 10.98 4.13
C ILE A 115 7.21 10.17 4.56
N GLY A 116 7.72 9.31 3.69
CA GLY A 116 8.81 8.40 3.98
C GLY A 116 10.06 9.12 4.46
N THR A 117 10.69 8.56 5.49
CA THR A 117 12.01 8.97 5.94
C THR A 117 13.02 8.56 4.87
N HIS A 118 13.31 9.45 3.93
CA HIS A 118 14.58 9.35 3.22
C HIS A 118 15.68 9.44 4.26
N SER A 119 16.68 8.56 4.23
CA SER A 119 17.86 8.59 5.10
C SER A 119 18.70 9.85 4.84
N ASN A 120 18.15 11.01 5.15
CA ASN A 120 18.74 12.32 4.96
C ASN A 120 18.83 13.02 6.32
N THR A 121 19.87 13.82 6.52
CA THR A 121 20.12 14.54 7.77
C THR A 121 18.90 15.32 8.29
N PRO A 122 18.05 15.94 7.45
CA PRO A 122 16.82 16.60 7.90
C PRO A 122 15.77 15.67 8.50
N SER A 123 15.63 14.43 8.00
CA SER A 123 14.70 13.44 8.56
C SER A 123 15.11 13.01 9.96
N LEU A 124 16.42 12.88 10.21
CA LEU A 124 16.97 12.58 11.53
C LEU A 124 16.67 13.72 12.52
N GLY A 125 16.77 14.97 12.06
CA GLY A 125 16.42 16.16 12.84
C GLY A 125 14.96 16.19 13.33
N LYS A 126 14.01 15.61 12.59
CA LYS A 126 12.59 15.54 12.99
C LYS A 126 12.35 14.62 14.19
N SER A 127 13.25 13.66 14.42
CA SER A 127 13.17 12.72 15.54
C SER A 127 13.82 13.29 16.81
N PHE A 128 14.60 14.37 16.70
CA PHE A 128 15.11 15.08 17.88
C PHE A 128 14.02 16.00 18.43
N LYS A 129 13.69 15.80 19.71
CA LYS A 129 12.89 16.76 20.48
C LYS A 129 13.77 17.43 21.50
N ASP A 130 13.60 18.73 21.60
CA ASP A 130 14.21 19.50 22.65
C ASP A 130 13.52 19.18 23.97
N ALA A 131 14.26 18.56 24.89
CA ALA A 131 13.86 18.27 26.25
C ALA A 131 14.63 19.18 27.25
N SER A 132 15.23 20.26 26.74
CA SER A 132 16.05 21.15 27.55
C SER A 132 15.22 21.84 28.62
N THR A 133 15.81 21.92 29.81
CA THR A 133 15.35 22.78 30.90
C THR A 133 16.16 24.08 30.88
N PRO A 134 15.74 25.14 31.59
CA PRO A 134 16.47 26.42 31.63
C PRO A 134 17.93 26.31 32.06
N THR A 135 18.30 25.23 32.74
CA THR A 135 19.63 24.97 33.31
C THR A 135 20.38 23.83 32.62
N THR A 136 19.76 23.06 31.74
CA THR A 136 20.40 21.89 31.11
C THR A 136 19.87 21.66 29.71
N VAL A 137 20.79 21.66 28.74
CA VAL A 137 20.45 21.28 27.35
C VAL A 137 20.35 19.76 27.28
N SER A 138 19.18 19.26 26.90
CA SER A 138 18.93 17.84 26.71
C SER A 138 18.13 17.62 25.44
N TRP A 139 18.62 16.72 24.58
CA TRP A 139 17.94 16.34 23.35
C TRP A 139 17.52 14.88 23.42
N GLY A 140 16.23 14.64 23.27
CA GLY A 140 15.66 13.30 23.20
C GLY A 140 15.54 12.85 21.75
N PHE A 141 16.08 11.68 21.42
CA PHE A 141 15.85 11.04 20.12
C PHE A 141 14.62 10.13 20.20
N HIS A 142 13.52 10.57 19.59
CA HIS A 142 12.26 9.84 19.52
C HIS A 142 12.17 9.06 18.22
N TYR A 143 12.74 7.85 18.24
CA TYR A 143 12.66 6.93 17.11
C TYR A 143 11.30 6.22 17.01
N PHE A 144 10.76 5.80 18.16
CA PHE A 144 9.48 5.10 18.25
C PHE A 144 8.31 6.08 18.36
N GLU A 145 7.24 5.85 17.61
CA GLU A 145 5.99 6.59 17.80
C GLU A 145 5.32 6.10 19.08
N THR A 146 4.86 7.04 19.92
CA THR A 146 4.20 6.74 21.18
C THR A 146 2.73 7.16 21.18
N ASP A 147 2.28 7.93 20.17
CA ASP A 147 0.88 8.32 20.04
C ASP A 147 0.02 7.14 19.57
N PRO A 148 -0.87 6.60 20.43
CA PRO A 148 -1.71 5.45 20.08
C PRO A 148 -2.66 5.73 18.92
N ARG A 149 -3.01 7.01 18.68
CA ARG A 149 -3.86 7.39 17.55
C ARG A 149 -3.11 7.23 16.24
N LYS A 150 -1.87 7.73 16.17
CA LYS A 150 -1.05 7.62 14.96
C LYS A 150 -0.69 6.18 14.66
N ILE A 151 -0.33 5.40 15.68
CA ILE A 151 -0.07 3.95 15.54
C ILE A 151 -1.30 3.25 14.97
N ALA A 152 -2.49 3.48 15.55
CA ALA A 152 -3.72 2.83 15.07
C ALA A 152 -4.07 3.21 13.63
N VAL A 153 -3.91 4.49 13.26
CA VAL A 153 -4.11 4.97 11.88
C VAL A 153 -3.10 4.33 10.93
N PHE A 154 -1.84 4.25 11.34
CA PHE A 154 -0.76 3.66 10.56
C PHE A 154 -1.02 2.17 10.29
N LEU A 155 -1.25 1.37 11.34
CA LEU A 155 -1.52 -0.07 11.22
C LEU A 155 -2.74 -0.35 10.32
N PHE A 156 -3.79 0.48 10.43
CA PHE A 156 -4.95 0.34 9.55
C PHE A 156 -4.63 0.75 8.09
N SER A 157 -3.81 1.77 7.88
CA SER A 157 -3.36 2.17 6.54
C SER A 157 -2.54 1.07 5.88
N MET A 158 -1.65 0.45 6.65
CA MET A 158 -0.86 -0.70 6.23
C MET A 158 -1.78 -1.84 5.76
N LEU A 159 -2.81 -2.20 6.55
CA LEU A 159 -3.81 -3.22 6.21
C LEU A 159 -4.58 -2.92 4.91
N VAL A 160 -4.92 -1.65 4.67
CA VAL A 160 -5.61 -1.23 3.44
C VAL A 160 -4.69 -1.39 2.23
N ILE A 161 -3.44 -0.93 2.35
CA ILE A 161 -2.45 -1.01 1.27
C ILE A 161 -2.17 -2.47 0.89
N SER A 162 -2.03 -3.38 1.85
CA SER A 162 -1.90 -4.82 1.53
C SER A 162 -3.10 -5.37 0.82
N THR A 163 -4.31 -4.95 1.20
CA THR A 163 -5.49 -5.46 0.51
C THR A 163 -5.45 -5.09 -0.97
N ASP A 164 -5.00 -3.87 -1.29
CA ASP A 164 -4.92 -3.41 -2.68
C ASP A 164 -3.75 -4.06 -3.45
N ILE A 165 -2.64 -4.36 -2.76
CA ILE A 165 -1.54 -5.18 -3.32
C ILE A 165 -2.04 -6.61 -3.63
N GLU A 166 -2.74 -7.22 -2.68
CA GLU A 166 -3.30 -8.56 -2.82
C GLU A 166 -4.36 -8.62 -3.92
N GLU A 167 -5.24 -7.61 -4.03
CA GLU A 167 -6.23 -7.47 -5.11
C GLU A 167 -5.55 -7.41 -6.48
N THR A 168 -4.42 -6.71 -6.57
CA THR A 168 -3.64 -6.62 -7.81
C THR A 168 -3.12 -8.01 -8.23
N PHE A 169 -2.60 -8.79 -7.28
CA PHE A 169 -2.09 -10.14 -7.54
C PHE A 169 -3.21 -11.13 -7.85
N PHE A 170 -4.31 -11.07 -7.10
CA PHE A 170 -5.48 -11.89 -7.39
C PHE A 170 -6.04 -11.58 -8.77
N GLY A 171 -6.05 -10.30 -9.18
CA GLY A 171 -6.42 -9.88 -10.52
C GLY A 171 -5.62 -10.58 -11.62
N CYS A 172 -4.32 -10.76 -11.44
CA CYS A 172 -3.45 -11.46 -12.40
C CYS A 172 -3.83 -12.95 -12.56
N TYR A 173 -4.21 -13.62 -11.47
CA TYR A 173 -4.47 -15.07 -11.44
C TYR A 173 -5.95 -15.43 -11.26
N LYS A 174 -6.85 -14.46 -11.43
CA LYS A 174 -8.28 -14.56 -11.10
C LYS A 174 -8.95 -15.82 -11.63
N THR A 175 -8.67 -16.20 -12.87
CA THR A 175 -9.25 -17.39 -13.51
C THR A 175 -8.94 -18.69 -12.77
N ARG A 176 -7.72 -18.81 -12.21
CA ARG A 176 -7.29 -20.00 -11.46
C ARG A 176 -7.71 -19.90 -10.00
N LEU A 177 -7.52 -18.74 -9.38
CA LEU A 177 -7.80 -18.55 -7.96
C LEU A 177 -9.30 -18.55 -7.63
N ASN A 178 -10.17 -18.20 -8.59
CA ASN A 178 -11.62 -18.32 -8.41
C ASN A 178 -12.13 -19.76 -8.31
N LEU A 179 -11.31 -20.76 -8.68
CA LEU A 179 -11.67 -22.18 -8.53
C LEU A 179 -11.57 -22.63 -7.06
N ASP A 180 -10.85 -21.87 -6.24
CA ASP A 180 -10.72 -22.09 -4.80
C ASP A 180 -11.81 -21.29 -4.06
N TYR A 181 -12.86 -21.99 -3.62
CA TYR A 181 -13.99 -21.38 -2.92
C TYR A 181 -13.60 -20.86 -1.54
N GLU A 182 -12.64 -21.51 -0.87
CA GLU A 182 -12.19 -21.12 0.48
C GLU A 182 -11.45 -19.79 0.42
N LEU A 183 -10.61 -19.61 -0.59
CA LEU A 183 -9.90 -18.35 -0.80
C LEU A 183 -10.85 -17.17 -1.01
N VAL A 184 -11.90 -17.36 -1.83
CA VAL A 184 -12.91 -16.32 -2.06
C VAL A 184 -13.70 -16.02 -0.78
N GLU A 185 -14.04 -17.04 0.01
CA GLU A 185 -14.72 -16.87 1.30
C GLU A 185 -13.84 -16.11 2.31
N MET A 186 -12.55 -16.46 2.42
CA MET A 186 -11.59 -15.77 3.29
C MET A 186 -11.47 -14.29 2.93
N ARG A 187 -11.39 -13.96 1.64
CA ARG A 187 -11.36 -12.57 1.15
C ARG A 187 -12.61 -11.79 1.54
N ASN A 188 -13.78 -12.42 1.42
CA ASN A 188 -15.04 -11.80 1.82
C ASN A 188 -15.11 -11.55 3.33
N LYS A 189 -14.76 -12.55 4.15
CA LYS A 189 -14.68 -12.42 5.62
C LYS A 189 -13.70 -11.32 6.02
N PHE A 190 -12.52 -11.30 5.40
CA PHE A 190 -11.50 -10.28 5.67
C PHE A 190 -12.00 -8.87 5.35
N ASN A 191 -12.68 -8.67 4.21
CA ASN A 191 -13.25 -7.37 3.86
C ASN A 191 -14.31 -6.90 4.87
N GLN A 192 -15.15 -7.80 5.37
CA GLN A 192 -16.12 -7.47 6.42
C GLN A 192 -15.43 -7.07 7.73
N ILE A 193 -14.40 -7.80 8.15
CA ILE A 193 -13.63 -7.49 9.37
C ILE A 193 -12.92 -6.14 9.23
N LYS A 194 -12.29 -5.88 8.08
CA LYS A 194 -11.62 -4.62 7.77
C LYS A 194 -12.57 -3.43 7.91
N GLU A 195 -13.78 -3.53 7.36
CA GLU A 195 -14.75 -2.43 7.46
C GLU A 195 -15.27 -2.23 8.89
N ARG A 196 -15.55 -3.30 9.63
CA ARG A 196 -15.90 -3.21 11.06
C ARG A 196 -14.81 -2.51 11.86
N LYS A 197 -13.53 -2.84 11.62
CA LYS A 197 -12.39 -2.19 12.28
C LYS A 197 -12.24 -0.73 11.87
N ARG A 198 -12.51 -0.38 10.61
CA ARG A 198 -12.54 1.02 10.15
C ARG A 198 -13.53 1.86 10.96
N VAL A 199 -14.76 1.37 11.10
CA VAL A 199 -15.83 2.05 11.86
C VAL A 199 -15.44 2.20 13.33
N PHE A 200 -14.93 1.14 13.93
CA PHE A 200 -14.45 1.16 15.31
C PHE A 200 -13.34 2.19 15.54
N LEU A 201 -12.32 2.24 14.67
CA LEU A 201 -11.22 3.20 14.78
C LEU A 201 -11.69 4.65 14.60
N LYS A 202 -12.61 4.89 13.66
CA LYS A 202 -13.23 6.20 13.47
C LYS A 202 -13.93 6.70 14.73
N ALA A 203 -14.69 5.82 15.39
CA ALA A 203 -15.40 6.13 16.63
C ALA A 203 -14.42 6.36 17.81
N LYS A 204 -13.49 5.42 18.03
CA LYS A 204 -12.54 5.45 19.16
C LYS A 204 -11.61 6.67 19.13
N TYR A 205 -11.10 7.02 17.95
CA TYR A 205 -10.11 8.09 17.80
C TYR A 205 -10.67 9.38 17.17
N LYS A 206 -12.00 9.47 17.01
CA LYS A 206 -12.72 10.63 16.44
C LYS A 206 -12.09 11.15 15.15
N ILE A 207 -11.77 10.24 14.22
CA ILE A 207 -10.91 10.53 13.06
C ILE A 207 -11.55 11.53 12.06
N GLY A 208 -12.82 11.94 12.23
CA GLY A 208 -13.53 12.86 11.30
C GLY A 208 -13.95 14.25 11.80
N VAL A 209 -13.51 14.73 12.97
CA VAL A 209 -14.06 15.99 13.56
C VAL A 209 -13.10 17.19 13.49
N ILE A 210 -11.86 17.03 13.01
CA ILE A 210 -10.91 18.16 13.01
C ILE A 210 -11.14 19.05 11.77
N LYS A 211 -11.99 20.07 11.95
CA LYS A 211 -12.12 21.25 11.09
C LYS A 211 -10.73 21.85 10.83
N GLN A 212 -10.46 22.16 9.57
CA GLN A 212 -9.33 22.97 9.10
C GLN A 212 -8.95 24.10 10.08
N ARG A 213 -7.83 23.94 10.78
CA ARG A 213 -7.02 25.07 11.23
C ARG A 213 -5.58 24.80 10.85
N ARG A 214 -5.16 25.49 9.78
CA ARG A 214 -3.79 25.84 9.38
C ARG A 214 -2.68 25.03 10.06
N SER A 215 -2.45 23.82 9.57
CA SER A 215 -1.18 23.11 9.52
C SER A 215 -1.50 21.72 9.00
N ALA A 216 -1.08 21.42 7.77
CA ALA A 216 -1.28 20.10 7.16
C ALA A 216 -0.42 19.08 7.91
N SER A 217 -0.95 18.52 9.00
CA SER A 217 -0.35 17.39 9.70
C SER A 217 -1.14 16.12 9.39
N ALA A 218 -0.42 15.00 9.35
CA ALA A 218 -0.71 13.69 8.73
C ALA A 218 -2.07 13.01 9.06
N VAL A 219 -2.90 13.61 9.90
CA VAL A 219 -4.16 13.03 10.40
C VAL A 219 -5.34 13.28 9.44
N THR A 220 -5.25 14.29 8.56
CA THR A 220 -6.40 14.73 7.74
C THR A 220 -6.66 13.89 6.48
N LEU A 221 -5.72 13.05 6.04
CA LEU A 221 -5.78 12.48 4.68
C LEU A 221 -6.39 11.09 4.56
N LEU A 222 -6.74 10.40 5.65
CA LEU A 222 -7.33 9.06 5.58
C LEU A 222 -8.83 9.03 5.24
N LEU A 223 -9.50 10.18 5.27
CA LEU A 223 -10.96 10.28 5.06
C LEU A 223 -11.38 10.67 3.64
N MET A 224 -10.43 10.95 2.73
CA MET A 224 -10.74 11.37 1.35
C MET A 224 -10.56 10.27 0.29
N PHE A 225 -10.37 9.01 0.68
CA PHE A 225 -10.18 7.94 -0.30
C PHE A 225 -11.50 7.24 -0.60
N PRO A 226 -12.08 7.41 -1.81
CA PRO A 226 -13.24 6.64 -2.20
C PRO A 226 -12.87 5.17 -2.31
N LEU A 227 -13.86 4.33 -2.01
CA LEU A 227 -13.87 2.90 -2.32
C LEU A 227 -13.34 2.70 -3.75
N SER A 228 -12.44 1.73 -3.92
CA SER A 228 -12.03 1.24 -5.23
C SER A 228 -13.27 0.94 -6.09
N GLY A 229 -13.26 1.43 -7.34
CA GLY A 229 -14.39 1.48 -8.28
C GLY A 229 -14.95 0.14 -8.75
N ALA A 230 -14.59 -0.99 -8.13
CA ALA A 230 -15.20 -2.29 -8.37
C ALA A 230 -16.39 -2.60 -7.44
N GLN A 231 -16.60 -1.81 -6.37
CA GLN A 231 -17.67 -2.06 -5.38
C GLN A 231 -18.94 -1.21 -5.58
N ALA A 232 -18.96 -0.30 -6.57
CA ALA A 232 -20.13 0.53 -6.85
C ALA A 232 -21.24 -0.20 -7.66
N LEU A 233 -20.94 -1.37 -8.24
CA LEU A 233 -21.83 -2.04 -9.19
C LEU A 233 -22.62 -3.23 -8.63
N ASN A 234 -22.41 -3.61 -7.36
CA ASN A 234 -23.11 -4.73 -6.71
C ASN A 234 -23.93 -4.33 -5.47
N LEU A 235 -24.23 -3.03 -5.31
CA LEU A 235 -25.07 -2.52 -4.21
C LEU A 235 -26.36 -1.82 -4.68
N THR A 236 -26.71 -1.95 -5.96
CA THR A 236 -27.99 -1.47 -6.50
C THR A 236 -28.85 -2.64 -6.93
N LEU A 237 -29.28 -3.48 -5.99
CA LEU A 237 -30.45 -4.37 -6.08
C LEU A 237 -30.52 -5.19 -4.79
N GLY A 238 -31.52 -4.91 -3.94
CA GLY A 238 -31.82 -5.72 -2.76
C GLY A 238 -32.15 -4.92 -1.51
N ASP A 239 -33.38 -4.41 -1.48
CA ASP A 239 -34.26 -4.24 -0.32
C ASP A 239 -33.87 -3.30 0.82
N ALA A 240 -34.53 -2.14 0.79
CA ALA A 240 -34.68 -1.26 1.94
C ALA A 240 -35.43 -1.97 3.08
N PRO A 241 -34.95 -1.89 4.34
CA PRO A 241 -35.77 -2.30 5.48
C PRO A 241 -36.87 -1.26 5.74
N PRO A 242 -38.10 -1.69 6.10
CA PRO A 242 -39.23 -0.78 6.26
C PRO A 242 -39.05 0.13 7.48
N ALA A 243 -39.55 1.35 7.33
CA ALA A 243 -39.55 2.39 8.34
C ALA A 243 -40.26 1.94 9.63
N TYR A 244 -39.58 2.13 10.75
CA TYR A 244 -40.12 1.98 12.10
C TYR A 244 -41.19 3.05 12.33
N GLN A 245 -42.46 2.68 12.31
CA GLN A 245 -43.56 3.51 12.84
C GLN A 245 -43.83 3.09 14.29
N GLY A 246 -43.76 4.06 15.20
CA GLY A 246 -43.89 3.83 16.62
C GLY A 246 -45.30 3.43 17.07
N ARG A 247 -45.33 2.75 18.21
CA ARG A 247 -46.21 2.97 19.36
C ARG A 247 -45.46 2.53 20.61
#